data_AF-A0A848LTY4-F1
#
_entry.id   AF-A0A848LTY4-F1
#
_cell.length_a   1.000
_cell.length_b   1.000
_cell.length_c   1.000
_cell.angle_alpha   90.00
_cell.angle_beta   90.00
_cell.angle_gamma   90.00
#
_symmetry.space_group_name_H-M   'P 1'
#
loop_
_entity.id
_entity.type
_entity.pdbx_description
1 polymer ?
#
loop_
_entity_poly.entity_id
_entity_poly.type
_entity_poly.pdbx_seq_one_letter_code
_entity_poly.pdbx_strand_id
1 'polypeptide(L)'
;MSPEEAAERIQFHAGPESEAFLGMLRPFGGVRREVLADLEGALRAAAPLLQQPQVERGLMGALLAIIHLGRAWALEPGGMLQGNHLISAEEQELLSGFLHSFAYAVFCLLDGTGEDVAFEDFLAP
;
A
#
# COMPACT_ATOMS: atom_id res chain seq x y z
N MET A 1 -0.17 16.06 7.31
CA MET A 1 0.91 15.61 6.43
C MET A 1 0.78 16.39 5.13
N SER A 2 1.83 17.11 4.72
CA SER A 2 1.88 17.72 3.39
C SER A 2 1.99 16.64 2.31
N PRO A 3 1.71 16.95 1.02
CA PRO A 3 1.89 15.97 -0.05
C PRO A 3 3.33 15.45 -0.17
N GLU A 4 4.35 16.29 0.08
CA GLU A 4 5.75 15.89 0.05
C GLU A 4 6.10 14.94 1.21
N GLU A 5 5.67 15.27 2.43
CA GLU A 5 5.80 14.37 3.59
C GLU A 5 5.08 13.03 3.33
N ALA A 6 3.96 13.07 2.60
CA ALA A 6 3.22 11.87 2.20
C ALA A 6 3.99 11.00 1.22
N ALA A 7 4.65 11.60 0.24
CA ALA A 7 5.50 10.87 -0.70
C ALA A 7 6.70 10.21 0.01
N GLU A 8 7.33 10.91 0.96
CA GLU A 8 8.37 10.32 1.80
C GLU A 8 7.82 9.19 2.66
N ARG A 9 6.61 9.33 3.20
CA ARG A 9 5.97 8.29 4.01
C ARG A 9 5.64 7.03 3.18
N ILE A 10 5.16 7.18 1.95
CA ILE A 10 4.95 6.05 1.02
C ILE A 10 6.28 5.36 0.71
N GLN A 11 7.36 6.12 0.48
CA GLN A 11 8.69 5.56 0.26
C GLN A 11 9.20 4.79 1.49
N PHE A 12 8.95 5.30 2.70
CA PHE A 12 9.21 4.59 3.94
C PHE A 12 8.45 3.25 3.99
N HIS A 13 7.17 3.21 3.61
CA HIS A 13 6.40 1.95 3.58
C HIS A 13 6.91 0.92 2.57
N ALA A 14 7.67 1.34 1.56
CA ALA A 14 8.38 0.47 0.63
C ALA A 14 9.75 -0.02 1.16
N GLY A 15 10.18 0.46 2.33
CA GLY A 15 11.44 0.12 2.98
C GLY A 15 11.41 -1.16 3.83
N PRO A 16 12.57 -1.58 4.37
CA PRO A 16 12.73 -2.78 5.18
C PRO A 16 12.37 -2.61 6.67
N GLU A 17 12.06 -1.39 7.13
CA GLU A 17 11.81 -1.10 8.54
C GLU A 17 10.59 -1.86 9.04
N SER A 18 10.66 -2.43 10.25
CA SER A 18 9.56 -3.24 10.78
C SER A 18 8.22 -2.50 10.82
N GLU A 19 8.28 -1.19 11.02
CA GLU A 19 7.21 -0.21 11.08
C GLU A 19 6.61 0.13 9.71
N ALA A 20 7.33 -0.18 8.61
CA ALA A 20 6.89 -0.02 7.23
C ALA A 20 5.97 -1.16 6.78
N PHE A 21 5.24 -0.94 5.68
CA PHE A 21 4.33 -1.96 5.13
C PHE A 21 5.09 -3.18 4.60
N LEU A 22 6.11 -2.97 3.76
CA LEU A 22 6.90 -4.09 3.24
C LEU A 22 7.78 -4.71 4.32
N GLY A 23 8.33 -3.90 5.22
CA GLY A 23 9.14 -4.40 6.33
C GLY A 23 8.35 -5.23 7.36
N MET A 24 7.06 -4.94 7.61
CA MET A 24 6.25 -5.80 8.50
C MET A 24 6.03 -7.22 7.96
N LEU A 25 6.23 -7.42 6.66
CA LEU A 25 6.14 -8.74 6.05
C LEU A 25 7.42 -9.57 6.27
N ARG A 26 8.52 -8.97 6.77
CA ARG A 26 9.85 -9.59 6.84
C ARG A 26 10.72 -9.10 8.03
N PRO A 27 10.81 -9.85 9.14
CA PRO A 27 10.09 -11.10 9.42
C PRO A 27 8.61 -10.83 9.65
N PHE A 28 7.75 -11.76 9.24
CA PHE A 28 6.32 -11.64 9.46
C PHE A 28 5.97 -11.86 10.94
N GLY A 29 5.32 -10.88 11.54
CA GLY A 29 4.83 -10.91 12.93
C GLY A 29 3.33 -10.73 13.06
N GLY A 30 2.60 -10.79 11.94
CA GLY A 30 1.16 -10.50 11.86
C GLY A 30 0.86 -9.18 11.15
N VAL A 31 -0.35 -9.07 10.59
CA VAL A 31 -0.79 -7.86 9.90
C VAL A 31 -1.19 -6.78 10.92
N ARG A 32 -0.49 -5.63 10.87
CA ARG A 32 -0.71 -4.51 11.78
C ARG A 32 -1.61 -3.46 11.14
N ARG A 33 -2.83 -3.30 11.67
CA ARG A 33 -3.85 -2.40 11.10
C ARG A 33 -3.42 -0.94 11.13
N GLU A 34 -2.63 -0.54 12.13
CA GLU A 34 -2.07 0.80 12.23
C GLU A 34 -1.11 1.13 11.08
N VAL A 35 -0.39 0.14 10.55
CA VAL A 35 0.50 0.31 9.37
C VAL A 35 -0.31 0.49 8.10
N LEU A 36 -1.41 -0.25 7.97
CA LEU A 36 -2.33 -0.12 6.83
C LEU A 36 -2.99 1.26 6.81
N ALA A 37 -3.49 1.71 7.96
CA ALA A 37 -4.15 3.01 8.10
C ALA A 37 -3.17 4.17 7.85
N ASP A 38 -1.92 4.06 8.32
CA ASP A 38 -0.89 5.07 8.08
C ASP A 38 -0.51 5.17 6.58
N LEU A 39 -0.38 4.02 5.91
CA LEU A 39 -0.13 3.98 4.46
C LEU A 39 -1.30 4.51 3.64
N GLU A 40 -2.54 4.20 4.01
CA GLU A 40 -3.74 4.80 3.39
C GLU A 40 -3.75 6.32 3.59
N GLY A 41 -3.48 6.79 4.81
CA GLY A 41 -3.39 8.22 5.12
C GLY A 41 -2.32 8.92 4.31
N ALA A 42 -1.18 8.27 4.08
CA ALA A 42 -0.13 8.76 3.19
C ALA A 42 -0.61 8.82 1.73
N LEU A 43 -1.31 7.81 1.22
CA LEU A 43 -1.85 7.86 -0.14
C LEU A 43 -2.86 9.00 -0.31
N ARG A 44 -3.76 9.21 0.66
CA ARG A 44 -4.71 10.33 0.66
C ARG A 44 -4.01 11.69 0.61
N ALA A 45 -3.00 11.90 1.47
CA ALA A 45 -2.25 13.15 1.48
C ALA A 45 -1.39 13.36 0.21
N ALA A 46 -0.96 12.27 -0.45
CA ALA A 46 -0.20 12.32 -1.69
C ALA A 46 -1.07 12.51 -2.96
N ALA A 47 -2.41 12.49 -2.86
CA ALA A 47 -3.31 12.63 -3.99
C ALA A 47 -2.98 13.82 -4.91
N PRO A 48 -2.67 15.03 -4.40
CA PRO A 48 -2.31 16.18 -5.26
C PRO A 48 -1.02 15.98 -6.06
N LEU A 49 -0.12 15.08 -5.66
CA LEU A 49 1.10 14.75 -6.41
C LEU A 49 0.80 13.76 -7.54
N LEU A 50 -0.12 12.82 -7.31
CA LEU A 50 -0.47 11.79 -8.28
C LEU A 50 -1.37 12.31 -9.41
N GLN A 51 -2.08 13.40 -9.17
CA GLN A 51 -2.92 14.08 -10.17
C GLN A 51 -2.14 15.07 -11.06
N GLN A 52 -0.83 15.20 -10.86
CA GLN A 52 0.01 16.07 -11.70
C GLN A 52 0.30 15.42 -13.05
N PRO A 53 0.57 16.20 -14.10
CA PRO A 53 0.96 15.66 -15.42
C PRO A 53 2.22 14.77 -15.39
N GLN A 54 3.04 14.90 -14.34
CA GLN A 54 4.23 14.09 -14.13
C GLN A 54 4.26 13.66 -12.66
N VAL A 55 4.52 12.37 -12.44
CA VAL A 55 4.72 11.81 -11.10
C VAL A 55 6.20 11.50 -10.92
N GLU A 56 6.73 11.84 -9.76
CA GLU A 56 8.12 11.54 -9.40
C GLU A 56 8.37 10.03 -9.44
N ARG A 57 9.50 9.63 -10.01
CA ARG A 57 9.82 8.22 -10.28
C ARG A 57 9.97 7.40 -9.00
N GLY A 58 10.57 7.95 -7.96
CA GLY A 58 10.71 7.35 -6.64
C GLY A 58 9.35 7.09 -5.98
N LEU A 59 8.44 8.06 -6.00
CA LEU A 59 7.06 7.89 -5.54
C LEU A 59 6.35 6.76 -6.31
N MET A 60 6.40 6.79 -7.64
CA MET A 60 5.77 5.74 -8.44
C MET A 60 6.41 4.36 -8.21
N GLY A 61 7.73 4.31 -8.04
CA GLY A 61 8.47 3.09 -7.71
C GLY A 61 8.06 2.50 -6.36
N ALA A 62 7.86 3.35 -5.35
CA ALA A 62 7.39 2.92 -4.03
C ALA A 62 5.96 2.37 -4.06
N LEU A 63 5.04 3.04 -4.77
CA LEU A 63 3.67 2.56 -4.97
C LEU A 63 3.65 1.18 -5.65
N LEU A 64 4.43 1.03 -6.73
CA LEU A 64 4.57 -0.24 -7.43
C LEU A 64 5.19 -1.32 -6.54
N ALA A 65 6.21 -0.98 -5.74
CA ALA A 65 6.85 -1.93 -4.82
C ALA A 65 5.85 -2.44 -3.78
N ILE A 66 5.07 -1.55 -3.15
CA ILE A 66 4.03 -1.90 -2.18
C ILE A 66 3.01 -2.86 -2.80
N ILE A 67 2.49 -2.52 -3.98
CA ILE A 67 1.47 -3.34 -4.67
C ILE A 67 2.06 -4.69 -5.10
N HIS A 68 3.19 -4.67 -5.81
CA HIS A 68 3.76 -5.87 -6.42
C HIS A 68 4.34 -6.81 -5.36
N LEU A 69 5.22 -6.29 -4.48
CA LEU A 69 5.89 -7.11 -3.47
C LEU A 69 4.92 -7.53 -2.36
N GLY A 70 3.97 -6.68 -1.97
CA GLY A 70 2.91 -7.05 -1.04
C GLY A 70 2.14 -8.28 -1.51
N ARG A 71 1.74 -8.31 -2.79
CA ARG A 71 1.05 -9.48 -3.38
C ARG A 71 1.99 -10.69 -3.51
N ALA A 72 3.18 -10.50 -4.07
CA ALA A 72 4.13 -11.60 -4.29
C ALA A 72 4.58 -12.28 -3.00
N TRP A 73 4.71 -11.54 -1.90
CA TRP A 73 5.15 -12.09 -0.63
C TRP A 73 3.99 -12.68 0.19
N ALA A 74 2.85 -11.99 0.25
CA ALA A 74 1.76 -12.37 1.15
C ALA A 74 0.68 -13.25 0.51
N LEU A 75 0.41 -13.10 -0.81
CA LEU A 75 -0.83 -13.59 -1.43
C LEU A 75 -0.61 -14.59 -2.57
N GLU A 76 0.51 -14.54 -3.28
CA GLU A 76 0.74 -15.47 -4.39
C GLU A 76 0.84 -16.92 -3.90
N PRO A 77 0.27 -17.89 -4.66
CA PRO A 77 0.42 -19.31 -4.37
C PRO A 77 1.89 -19.71 -4.23
N GLY A 78 2.31 -20.19 -3.06
CA GLY A 78 3.71 -20.53 -2.78
C GLY A 78 4.64 -19.33 -2.58
N GLY A 79 4.10 -18.11 -2.54
CA GLY A 79 4.80 -16.90 -2.13
C GLY A 79 5.33 -17.02 -0.70
N MET A 80 6.26 -16.15 -0.33
CA MET A 80 7.07 -16.30 0.89
C MET A 80 6.25 -16.58 2.16
N LEU A 81 5.13 -15.87 2.40
CA LEU A 81 4.34 -16.09 3.62
C LEU A 81 3.42 -17.29 3.50
N GLN A 82 2.76 -17.45 2.36
CA GLN A 82 1.82 -18.55 2.15
C GLN A 82 2.54 -19.90 2.09
N GLY A 83 3.65 -19.98 1.34
CA GLY A 83 4.47 -21.18 1.17
C GLY A 83 5.19 -21.63 2.43
N ASN A 84 5.45 -20.72 3.37
CA ASN A 84 6.00 -21.06 4.69
C ASN A 84 4.93 -21.18 5.79
N HIS A 85 3.63 -21.13 5.44
CA HIS A 85 2.52 -21.20 6.38
C HIS A 85 2.59 -20.15 7.52
N LEU A 86 3.10 -18.96 7.21
CA LEU A 86 3.29 -17.88 8.19
C LEU A 86 2.07 -16.97 8.35
N ILE A 87 1.19 -16.92 7.35
CA ILE A 87 0.04 -16.01 7.31
C ILE A 87 -1.29 -16.77 7.34
N SER A 88 -2.24 -16.32 8.16
CA SER A 88 -3.57 -16.91 8.26
C SER A 88 -4.45 -16.57 7.04
N ALA A 89 -5.57 -17.28 6.87
CA ALA A 89 -6.54 -16.96 5.82
C ALA A 89 -7.20 -15.59 6.02
N GLU A 90 -7.47 -15.21 7.28
CA GLU A 90 -8.03 -13.90 7.64
C GLU A 90 -7.06 -12.77 7.28
N GLU A 91 -5.77 -12.93 7.59
CA GLU A 91 -4.74 -11.95 7.24
C GLU A 91 -4.50 -11.87 5.71
N GLN A 92 -4.61 -12.98 4.99
CA GLN A 92 -4.57 -12.98 3.53
C GLN A 92 -5.74 -12.20 2.94
N GLU A 93 -6.96 -12.41 3.45
CA GLU A 93 -8.15 -11.68 3.00
C GLU A 93 -8.02 -10.18 3.30
N LEU A 94 -7.57 -9.82 4.51
CA LEU A 94 -7.31 -8.44 4.90
C LEU A 94 -6.29 -7.75 3.97
N LEU A 95 -5.13 -8.38 3.74
CA LEU A 95 -4.10 -7.83 2.85
C LEU A 95 -4.55 -7.78 1.40
N SER A 96 -5.30 -8.79 0.94
CA SER A 96 -5.84 -8.82 -0.41
C SER A 96 -6.83 -7.68 -0.65
N GLY A 97 -7.74 -7.44 0.30
CA GLY A 97 -8.67 -6.31 0.24
C GLY A 97 -7.92 -4.98 0.25
N PHE A 98 -7.00 -4.79 1.21
CA PHE A 98 -6.21 -3.57 1.31
C PHE A 98 -5.40 -3.28 0.03
N LEU A 99 -4.67 -4.26 -0.49
CA LEU A 99 -3.85 -4.09 -1.70
C LEU A 99 -4.70 -3.85 -2.95
N HIS A 100 -5.92 -4.40 -2.99
CA HIS A 100 -6.87 -4.10 -4.05
C HIS A 100 -7.32 -2.64 -4.00
N SER A 101 -7.85 -2.18 -2.87
CA SER A 101 -8.29 -0.79 -2.69
C SER A 101 -7.13 0.20 -2.91
N PHE A 102 -5.93 -0.12 -2.40
CA PHE A 102 -4.74 0.70 -2.59
C PHE A 102 -4.35 0.82 -4.06
N ALA A 103 -4.32 -0.30 -4.80
CA ALA A 103 -4.01 -0.28 -6.23
C ALA A 103 -5.07 0.47 -7.05
N TYR A 104 -6.35 0.31 -6.70
CA TYR A 104 -7.45 1.01 -7.36
C TYR A 104 -7.38 2.53 -7.12
N ALA A 105 -7.14 2.96 -5.88
CA ALA A 105 -6.96 4.36 -5.55
C ALA A 105 -5.80 4.99 -6.33
N VAL A 106 -4.64 4.33 -6.38
CA VAL A 106 -3.50 4.78 -7.19
C VAL A 106 -3.90 4.92 -8.66
N PHE A 107 -4.62 3.94 -9.22
CA PHE A 107 -5.12 4.01 -10.59
C PHE A 107 -6.03 5.22 -10.82
N CYS A 108 -7.06 5.42 -9.99
CA CYS A 108 -8.00 6.54 -10.13
C CYS A 108 -7.33 7.91 -9.98
N LEU A 109 -6.38 8.04 -9.06
CA LEU A 109 -5.63 9.29 -8.87
C LEU A 109 -4.77 9.64 -10.09
N LEU A 110 -4.13 8.64 -10.70
CA LEU A 110 -3.33 8.81 -11.92
C LEU A 110 -4.20 9.08 -13.16
N ASP A 111 -5.40 8.50 -13.24
CA ASP A 111 -6.35 8.71 -14.34
C ASP A 111 -7.07 10.06 -14.23
N GLY A 112 -7.09 10.67 -13.04
CA GLY A 112 -7.78 11.93 -12.78
C GLY A 112 -9.29 11.76 -12.53
N THR A 113 -9.73 10.56 -12.13
CA THR A 113 -11.14 10.27 -11.82
C THR A 113 -11.66 11.03 -10.58
N GLY A 114 -10.75 11.57 -9.76
CA GLY A 114 -11.05 12.33 -8.55
C GLY A 114 -10.92 11.52 -7.26
N GLU A 115 -10.73 12.21 -6.13
CA GLU A 115 -10.47 11.58 -4.83
C GLU A 115 -11.69 10.82 -4.28
N ASP A 116 -12.90 11.31 -4.51
CA ASP A 116 -14.14 10.65 -4.05
C ASP A 116 -14.27 9.23 -4.58
N VAL A 117 -13.91 9.02 -5.85
CA VAL A 117 -13.89 7.70 -6.50
C VAL A 117 -12.68 6.89 -6.06
N ALA A 118 -11.49 7.52 -6.02
CA ALA A 118 -10.26 6.82 -5.66
C ALA A 118 -10.33 6.12 -4.30
N PHE A 119 -11.08 6.68 -3.35
CA PHE A 119 -11.15 6.15 -2.00
C PHE A 119 -12.51 5.53 -1.62
N GLU A 120 -13.39 5.27 -2.60
CA GLU A 120 -14.71 4.67 -2.34
C GLU A 120 -14.61 3.24 -1.78
N ASP A 121 -13.63 2.48 -2.25
CA ASP A 121 -13.37 1.08 -1.87
C ASP A 121 -12.51 0.96 -0.60
N PHE A 122 -11.99 2.08 -0.10
CA PHE A 122 -11.47 2.17 1.26
C PHE A 122 -12.66 2.38 2.20
N LEU A 123 -13.42 1.32 2.46
CA LEU A 123 -14.58 1.41 3.34
C LEU A 123 -14.15 1.88 4.76
N ALA A 124 -14.97 2.82 5.26
CA ALA A 124 -14.82 3.67 6.44
C ALA A 124 -14.26 3.00 7.72
N PRO A 125 -13.64 3.79 8.63
CA PRO A 125 -13.16 3.32 9.93
C PRO A 125 -14.21 2.59 10.77
#